data_AF-A0A7W1AK85-F1
#
_entry.id   AF-A0A7W1AK85-F1
#
_cell.length_a   1.000
_cell.length_b   1.000
_cell.length_c   1.000
_cell.angle_alpha   90.00
_cell.angle_beta   90.00
_cell.angle_gamma   90.00
#
_symmetry.space_group_name_H-M   'P 1'
#
loop_
_entity.id
_entity.type
_entity.pdbx_description
1 polymer ?
#
loop_
_entity_poly.entity_id
_entity_poly.type
_entity_poly.pdbx_seq_one_letter_code
_entity_poly.pdbx_strand_id
1 'polypeptide(L)'
;MQRRADSTTAPPGDVPPELDLLCMAALSEDPTARPNAHELAEAVQSYLDGDRDVERRRRLAAEQLADARDALASDAADARSTAMRRAGRALALDPESNDAAELVSSLLLEPPSPMPLELEQSIEEYERKLSQHRSWRAVWAYLSIVALAPMMLFLEVRNWSLVAAFFGAIVVCVLVALDAARHGRPSVVSILIVNLALAVVFTRVLGPFILTPLAICCMLVGITSIRRINTQRGLVVAWTLTAVLLPIILEWVGVLPQTWATVKGATIVESGMFESVGSRVEAISLVVANTVFTLVVGSVALAFSLKRQATQRELFVREWHLRQLIPQDTSGAKRPWATTRAA
;
A
#
# COMPACT_ATOMS: atom_id res chain seq x y z
N MET A 1 6.22 69.83 57.72
CA MET A 1 7.21 68.74 57.52
C MET A 1 6.67 67.82 56.44
N GLN A 2 7.24 67.91 55.24
CA GLN A 2 6.61 67.56 53.97
C GLN A 2 7.45 66.50 53.24
N ARG A 3 6.78 65.47 52.72
CA ARG A 3 7.16 64.49 51.67
C ARG A 3 8.41 63.60 51.85
N ARG A 4 8.17 62.28 51.83
CA ARG A 4 8.39 61.43 50.62
C ARG A 4 7.63 60.10 50.76
N ALA A 5 6.46 60.06 50.14
CA ALA A 5 5.97 58.85 49.49
C ALA A 5 6.57 58.88 48.08
N ASP A 6 7.23 57.79 47.68
CA ASP A 6 7.47 57.37 46.30
C ASP A 6 8.13 55.98 46.38
N SER A 7 7.37 54.97 46.78
CA SER A 7 7.70 53.58 46.46
C SER A 7 7.01 53.26 45.13
N THR A 8 7.77 53.37 44.05
CA THR A 8 7.34 52.95 42.71
C THR A 8 7.27 51.42 42.69
N THR A 9 6.16 50.84 43.13
CA THR A 9 5.89 49.41 42.90
C THR A 9 5.52 49.24 41.44
N ALA A 10 6.38 48.56 40.69
CA ALA A 10 6.06 48.08 39.34
C ALA A 10 4.75 47.26 39.37
N PRO A 11 3.94 47.30 38.29
CA PRO A 11 2.68 46.57 38.27
C PRO A 11 2.93 45.06 38.50
N PRO A 12 2.09 44.40 39.33
CA PRO A 12 2.24 42.98 39.66
C PRO A 12 1.99 42.15 38.39
N GLY A 13 3.06 41.74 37.73
CA GLY A 13 3.01 40.98 36.48
C GLY A 13 4.29 41.03 35.65
N ASP A 14 5.18 41.99 35.90
CA ASP A 14 6.42 42.19 35.11
C ASP A 14 7.66 41.51 35.73
N VAL A 15 7.53 40.92 36.93
CA VAL A 15 8.64 40.28 37.64
C VAL A 15 8.43 38.76 37.65
N PRO A 16 9.42 37.98 37.18
CA PRO A 16 9.40 36.51 37.25
C PRO A 16 9.14 36.03 38.68
N PRO A 17 8.30 35.01 38.89
CA PRO A 17 7.91 34.56 40.23
C PRO A 17 9.13 34.11 41.06
N GLU A 18 10.19 33.64 40.43
CA GLU A 18 11.44 33.26 41.09
C GLU A 18 12.18 34.49 41.67
N LEU A 19 12.21 35.62 40.95
CA LEU A 19 12.80 36.87 41.44
C LEU A 19 11.91 37.56 42.48
N ASP A 20 10.59 37.44 42.36
CA ASP A 20 9.64 37.97 43.34
C ASP A 20 9.75 37.21 44.68
N LEU A 21 9.92 35.89 44.65
CA LEU A 21 10.23 35.08 45.83
C LEU A 21 11.55 35.47 46.49
N LEU A 22 12.59 35.79 45.71
CA LEU A 22 13.86 36.30 46.24
C LEU A 22 13.71 37.68 46.87
N CYS A 23 12.92 38.57 46.26
CA CYS A 23 12.57 39.86 46.85
C CYS A 23 11.82 39.71 48.18
N MET A 24 10.83 38.81 48.24
CA MET A 24 10.10 38.52 49.49
C MET A 24 11.02 37.94 50.56
N ALA A 25 11.92 37.02 50.21
CA ALA A 25 12.90 36.45 51.14
C ALA A 25 13.88 37.51 51.68
N ALA A 26 14.36 38.40 50.81
CA ALA A 26 15.25 39.50 51.19
C ALA A 26 14.57 40.54 52.11
N LEU A 27 13.23 40.66 52.02
CA LEU A 27 12.42 41.60 52.79
C LEU A 27 11.73 40.96 54.02
N SER A 28 12.09 39.72 54.39
CA SER A 28 11.48 39.01 55.53
C SER A 28 11.50 39.84 56.82
N GLU A 29 10.43 39.82 57.61
CA GLU A 29 10.35 40.55 58.88
C GLU A 29 11.34 40.00 59.92
N ASP A 30 11.58 38.69 59.91
CA ASP A 30 12.56 38.02 60.77
C ASP A 30 13.99 38.24 60.23
N PRO A 31 14.89 38.92 60.97
CA PRO A 31 16.26 39.17 60.54
C PRO A 31 17.08 37.90 60.30
N THR A 32 16.77 36.80 60.99
CA THR A 32 17.49 35.53 60.86
C THR A 32 17.05 34.71 59.66
N ALA A 33 15.89 35.03 59.08
CA ALA A 33 15.34 34.39 57.90
C ALA A 33 15.73 35.10 56.58
N ARG A 34 16.43 36.25 56.65
CA ARG A 34 16.90 36.97 55.46
C ARG A 34 18.15 36.31 54.89
N PRO A 35 18.23 36.08 53.57
CA PRO A 35 19.47 35.64 52.95
C PRO A 35 20.54 36.71 53.14
N ASN A 36 21.79 36.27 53.31
CA ASN A 36 22.90 37.21 53.30
C ASN A 36 23.14 37.74 51.88
N ALA A 37 23.93 38.81 51.75
CA ALA A 37 24.18 39.45 50.45
C ALA A 37 24.82 38.50 49.42
N HIS A 38 25.59 37.52 49.87
CA HIS A 38 26.24 36.54 49.00
C HIS A 38 25.22 35.50 48.48
N GLU A 39 24.37 34.97 49.35
CA GLU A 39 23.31 34.02 49.01
C GLU A 39 22.29 34.63 48.05
N LEU A 40 21.90 35.90 48.27
CA LEU A 40 21.02 36.61 47.34
C LEU A 40 21.69 36.83 45.98
N ALA A 41 22.96 37.21 45.96
CA ALA A 41 23.70 37.39 44.72
C ALA A 41 23.87 36.08 43.93
N GLU A 42 24.13 34.96 44.61
CA GLU A 42 24.23 33.63 43.99
C GLU A 42 22.90 33.17 43.40
N ALA A 43 21.78 33.38 44.11
CA ALA A 43 20.45 33.03 43.61
C ALA A 43 20.04 33.85 42.38
N VAL A 44 20.31 35.16 42.38
CA VAL A 44 20.07 36.02 41.20
C VAL A 44 20.98 35.62 40.03
N GLN A 45 22.25 35.33 40.31
CA GLN A 45 23.20 34.87 39.29
C GLN A 45 22.74 33.54 38.65
N SER A 46 22.29 32.58 39.46
CA SER A 46 21.74 31.31 38.97
C SER A 46 20.50 31.50 38.10
N TYR A 47 19.63 32.45 38.44
CA TYR A 47 18.47 32.79 37.61
C TYR A 47 18.89 33.37 36.26
N LEU A 48 19.80 34.35 36.26
CA LEU A 48 20.31 34.99 35.04
C LEU A 48 21.09 34.01 34.15
N ASP A 49 21.84 33.08 34.75
CA ASP A 49 22.56 32.06 34.00
C ASP A 49 21.59 31.04 33.35
N GLY A 50 20.48 30.71 34.03
CA GLY A 50 19.40 29.91 33.45
C GLY A 50 18.72 30.60 32.24
N ASP A 51 18.43 31.89 32.34
CA ASP A 51 17.82 32.66 31.24
C ASP A 51 18.77 32.79 30.04
N ARG A 52 20.06 33.05 30.29
CA ARG A 52 21.11 33.05 29.25
C ARG A 52 21.23 31.70 28.55
N ASP A 53 21.11 30.59 29.27
CA ASP A 53 21.13 29.25 28.69
C ASP A 53 19.89 28.97 27.83
N VAL A 54 18.72 29.49 28.21
CA VAL A 54 17.50 29.44 27.39
C VAL A 54 17.67 30.28 26.11
N GLU A 55 18.11 31.53 26.25
CA GLU A 55 18.33 32.43 25.11
C GLU A 55 19.37 31.86 24.14
N ARG A 56 20.45 31.27 24.66
CA ARG A 56 21.48 30.61 23.84
C ARG A 56 20.92 29.41 23.08
N ARG A 57 20.09 28.56 23.71
CA ARG A 57 19.44 27.43 23.04
C ARG A 57 18.49 27.89 21.94
N ARG A 58 17.66 28.90 22.21
CA ARG A 58 16.75 29.50 21.22
C ARG A 58 17.51 30.08 20.03
N ARG A 59 18.63 30.77 20.26
CA ARG A 59 19.48 31.29 19.19
C ARG A 59 20.05 30.18 18.31
N LEU A 60 20.61 29.13 18.92
CA LEU A 60 21.13 27.97 18.17
C LEU A 60 20.03 27.24 17.40
N ALA A 61 18.82 27.13 17.97
CA ALA A 61 17.67 26.54 17.28
C ALA A 61 17.28 27.38 16.05
N ALA A 62 17.25 28.71 16.18
CA ALA A 62 16.97 29.63 15.07
C ALA A 62 18.03 29.53 13.96
N GLU A 63 19.31 29.40 14.31
CA GLU A 63 20.39 29.14 13.34
C GLU A 63 20.19 27.81 12.59
N GLN A 64 19.86 26.72 13.30
CA GLN A 64 19.57 25.43 12.65
C GLN A 64 18.34 25.50 11.74
N LEU A 65 17.33 26.28 12.11
CA LEU A 65 16.12 26.47 11.32
C LEU A 65 16.40 27.30 10.05
N ALA A 66 17.23 28.33 10.15
CA ALA A 66 17.69 29.10 8.99
C ALA A 66 18.48 28.21 8.02
N ASP A 67 19.46 27.45 8.53
CA ASP A 67 20.22 26.45 7.75
C ASP A 67 19.29 25.46 7.04
N ALA A 68 18.21 25.04 7.69
CA ALA A 68 17.23 24.11 7.12
C ALA A 68 16.46 24.74 5.94
N ARG A 69 16.05 26.01 6.08
CA ARG A 69 15.36 26.76 5.02
C ARG A 69 16.29 27.03 3.84
N ASP A 70 17.54 27.40 4.10
CA ASP A 70 18.55 27.61 3.07
C ASP A 70 18.87 26.32 2.31
N ALA A 71 18.95 25.19 3.01
CA ALA A 71 19.10 23.88 2.36
C ALA A 71 17.93 23.57 1.42
N LEU A 72 16.68 23.88 1.78
CA LEU A 72 15.53 23.70 0.88
C LEU A 72 15.51 24.65 -0.32
N ALA A 73 16.10 25.83 -0.17
CA ALA A 73 16.26 26.78 -1.27
C ALA A 73 17.37 26.36 -2.25
N SER A 74 18.25 25.44 -1.85
CA SER A 74 19.29 24.89 -2.72
C SER A 74 18.74 23.80 -3.64
N ASP A 75 19.24 23.74 -4.88
CA ASP A 75 18.89 22.71 -5.87
C ASP A 75 19.74 21.42 -5.71
N ALA A 76 20.26 21.18 -4.49
CA ALA A 76 21.10 20.03 -4.20
C ALA A 76 20.27 18.75 -4.07
N ALA A 77 20.79 17.62 -4.55
CA ALA A 77 20.09 16.34 -4.49
C ALA A 77 19.78 15.87 -3.04
N ASP A 78 20.58 16.31 -2.06
CA ASP A 78 20.41 15.98 -0.65
C ASP A 78 19.74 17.10 0.17
N ALA A 79 19.35 18.21 -0.47
CA ALA A 79 18.74 19.41 0.12
C ALA A 79 17.66 19.07 1.15
N ARG A 80 16.70 18.22 0.77
CA ARG A 80 15.59 17.81 1.63
C ARG A 80 16.05 17.01 2.84
N SER A 81 17.05 16.12 2.69
CA SER A 81 17.58 15.31 3.79
C SER A 81 18.35 16.15 4.81
N THR A 82 19.09 17.14 4.30
CA THR A 82 19.85 18.09 5.11
C THR A 82 18.90 19.03 5.85
N ALA A 83 17.87 19.55 5.17
CA ALA A 83 16.79 20.33 5.79
C ALA A 83 16.08 19.55 6.91
N MET A 84 15.71 18.28 6.67
CA MET A 84 15.04 17.44 7.68
C MET A 84 15.90 17.25 8.94
N ARG A 85 17.20 16.97 8.77
CA ARG A 85 18.14 16.78 9.87
C ARG A 85 18.41 18.08 10.64
N ARG A 86 18.45 19.22 9.96
CA ARG A 86 18.63 20.55 10.56
C ARG A 86 17.38 21.00 11.31
N ALA A 87 16.19 20.86 10.72
CA ALA A 87 14.91 21.14 11.36
C ALA A 87 14.68 20.26 12.61
N GLY A 88 15.04 18.97 12.56
CA GLY A 88 15.00 18.09 13.72
C GLY A 88 15.95 18.50 14.85
N ARG A 89 17.14 19.02 14.52
CA ARG A 89 18.08 19.59 15.52
C ARG A 89 17.55 20.89 16.13
N ALA A 90 16.93 21.76 15.33
CA ALA A 90 16.28 22.97 15.83
C ALA A 90 15.19 22.61 16.86
N LEU A 91 14.33 21.64 16.54
CA LEU A 91 13.26 21.18 17.43
C LEU A 91 13.80 20.52 18.72
N ALA A 92 14.95 19.83 18.64
CA ALA A 92 15.59 19.26 19.84
C ALA A 92 16.21 20.32 20.76
N LEU A 93 16.66 21.45 20.19
CA LEU A 93 17.25 22.56 20.94
C LEU A 93 16.17 23.47 21.58
N ASP A 94 15.07 23.69 20.86
CA ASP A 94 13.91 24.48 21.30
C ASP A 94 12.59 23.73 21.00
N PRO A 95 12.12 22.88 21.93
CA PRO A 95 10.88 22.13 21.77
C PRO A 95 9.62 23.02 21.67
N GLU A 96 9.69 24.28 22.10
CA GLU A 96 8.58 25.24 22.04
C GLU A 96 8.50 25.96 20.68
N SER A 97 9.46 25.70 19.78
CA SER A 97 9.51 26.34 18.46
C SER A 97 8.45 25.76 17.51
N ASN A 98 7.36 26.51 17.33
CA ASN A 98 6.31 26.18 16.36
C ASN A 98 6.84 26.09 14.93
N ASP A 99 7.74 27.01 14.53
CA ASP A 99 8.33 27.03 13.19
C ASP A 99 9.14 25.75 12.87
N ALA A 100 9.92 25.25 13.84
CA ALA A 100 10.69 24.03 13.67
C ALA A 100 9.77 22.81 13.57
N ALA A 101 8.72 22.75 14.40
CA ALA A 101 7.72 21.69 14.35
C ALA A 101 6.95 21.67 13.02
N GLU A 102 6.55 22.85 12.52
CA GLU A 102 5.86 23.00 11.23
C GLU A 102 6.75 22.58 10.06
N LEU A 103 8.03 22.98 10.06
CA LEU A 103 8.96 22.58 9.00
C LEU A 103 9.21 21.07 9.00
N VAL A 104 9.40 20.44 10.15
CA VAL A 104 9.53 18.98 10.25
C VAL A 104 8.24 18.29 9.79
N SER A 105 7.08 18.79 10.21
CA SER A 105 5.77 18.24 9.84
C SER A 105 5.51 18.33 8.33
N SER A 106 5.77 19.49 7.71
CA SER A 106 5.65 19.67 6.26
C SER A 106 6.61 18.78 5.49
N LEU A 107 7.86 18.63 5.96
CA LEU A 107 8.83 17.74 5.32
C LEU A 107 8.48 16.24 5.43
N LEU A 108 7.74 15.85 6.49
CA LEU A 108 7.21 14.49 6.65
C LEU A 108 5.96 14.23 5.81
N LEU A 109 5.09 15.23 5.64
CA LEU A 109 3.81 15.08 4.96
C LEU A 109 3.92 15.22 3.44
N GLU A 110 4.83 16.06 2.96
CA GLU A 110 5.03 16.25 1.53
C GLU A 110 5.92 15.11 0.97
N PRO A 111 5.44 14.30 0.02
CA PRO A 111 6.29 13.28 -0.60
C PRO A 111 7.44 13.94 -1.38
N PRO A 112 8.69 13.43 -1.29
CA PRO A 112 9.81 13.99 -2.04
C PRO A 112 9.57 13.87 -3.55
N SER A 113 9.75 14.98 -4.26
CA SER A 113 9.74 15.04 -5.72
C SER A 113 11.05 15.68 -6.18
N PRO A 114 11.94 14.98 -6.92
CA PRO A 114 11.82 13.61 -7.44
C PRO A 114 11.97 12.53 -6.36
N MET A 115 11.43 11.34 -6.64
CA MET A 115 11.57 10.18 -5.76
C MET A 115 13.07 9.79 -5.66
N PRO A 116 13.65 9.67 -4.45
CA PRO A 116 15.04 9.27 -4.30
C PRO A 116 15.30 7.90 -4.94
N LEU A 117 16.44 7.75 -5.63
CA LEU A 117 16.81 6.49 -6.31
C LEU A 117 16.78 5.29 -5.35
N GLU A 118 17.22 5.48 -4.10
CA GLU A 118 17.19 4.45 -3.06
C GLU A 118 15.75 4.00 -2.74
N LEU A 119 14.80 4.93 -2.72
CA LEU A 119 13.39 4.61 -2.48
C LEU A 119 12.80 3.87 -3.68
N GLU A 120 13.12 4.28 -4.90
CA GLU A 120 12.70 3.58 -6.12
C GLU A 120 13.23 2.14 -6.16
N GLN A 121 14.52 1.94 -5.85
CA GLN A 121 15.13 0.62 -5.72
C GLN A 121 14.45 -0.23 -4.65
N SER A 122 14.16 0.36 -3.47
CA SER A 122 13.47 -0.36 -2.39
C SER A 122 12.05 -0.80 -2.77
N ILE A 123 11.34 0.03 -3.55
CA ILE A 123 10.01 -0.27 -4.07
C ILE A 123 10.09 -1.39 -5.11
N GLU A 124 11.05 -1.33 -6.03
CA GLU A 124 11.27 -2.40 -7.01
C GLU A 124 11.62 -3.74 -6.34
N GLU A 125 12.49 -3.73 -5.32
CA GLU A 125 12.82 -4.93 -4.54
C GLU A 125 11.61 -5.50 -3.80
N TYR A 126 10.81 -4.63 -3.18
CA TYR A 126 9.59 -5.03 -2.49
C TYR A 126 8.56 -5.61 -3.47
N GLU A 127 8.40 -4.99 -4.64
CA GLU A 127 7.57 -5.51 -5.72
C GLU A 127 8.06 -6.86 -6.24
N ARG A 128 9.38 -7.04 -6.36
CA ARG A 128 9.99 -8.31 -6.75
C ARG A 128 9.66 -9.41 -5.75
N LYS A 129 9.83 -9.17 -4.45
CA LYS A 129 9.47 -10.12 -3.37
C LYS A 129 7.97 -10.44 -3.37
N LEU A 130 7.11 -9.42 -3.59
CA LEU A 130 5.68 -9.64 -3.71
C LEU A 130 5.31 -10.46 -4.95
N SER A 131 5.98 -10.23 -6.08
CA SER A 131 5.80 -10.98 -7.31
C SER A 131 6.17 -12.46 -7.10
N GLN A 132 7.29 -12.75 -6.45
CA GLN A 132 7.72 -14.11 -6.13
C GLN A 132 6.65 -14.89 -5.34
N HIS A 133 6.13 -14.30 -4.26
CA HIS A 133 5.10 -14.93 -3.45
C HIS A 133 3.77 -15.10 -4.20
N ARG A 134 3.45 -14.21 -5.15
CA ARG A 134 2.26 -14.35 -6.01
C ARG A 134 2.43 -15.47 -7.01
N SER A 135 3.57 -15.55 -7.69
CA SER A 135 3.87 -16.57 -8.68
C SER A 135 3.81 -17.98 -8.09
N TRP A 136 4.32 -18.17 -6.87
CA TRP A 136 4.21 -19.46 -6.17
C TRP A 136 2.75 -19.90 -5.93
N ARG A 137 1.84 -18.97 -5.63
CA ARG A 137 0.42 -19.30 -5.50
C ARG A 137 -0.22 -19.67 -6.83
N ALA A 138 0.19 -19.01 -7.91
CA ALA A 138 -0.26 -19.37 -9.26
C ALA A 138 0.19 -20.79 -9.63
N VAL A 139 1.42 -21.19 -9.25
CA VAL A 139 1.89 -22.58 -9.41
C VAL A 139 0.99 -23.56 -8.67
N TRP A 140 0.65 -23.30 -7.40
CA TRP A 140 -0.28 -24.16 -6.64
C TRP A 140 -1.68 -24.21 -7.26
N ALA A 141 -2.19 -23.10 -7.79
CA ALA A 141 -3.46 -23.05 -8.50
C ALA A 141 -3.42 -23.91 -9.78
N TYR A 142 -2.37 -23.80 -10.61
CA TYR A 142 -2.23 -24.64 -11.81
C TYR A 142 -2.00 -26.12 -11.45
N LEU A 143 -1.25 -26.42 -10.40
CA LEU A 143 -1.01 -27.79 -9.94
C LEU A 143 -2.31 -28.47 -9.48
N SER A 144 -3.25 -27.71 -8.89
CA SER A 144 -4.58 -28.21 -8.53
C SER A 144 -5.39 -28.69 -9.74
N ILE A 145 -5.21 -28.05 -10.90
CA ILE A 145 -5.84 -28.45 -12.16
C ILE A 145 -5.20 -29.74 -12.69
N VAL A 146 -3.87 -29.88 -12.55
CA VAL A 146 -3.17 -31.13 -12.91
C VAL A 146 -3.59 -32.28 -12.00
N ALA A 147 -3.90 -32.02 -10.72
CA ALA A 147 -4.39 -33.03 -9.79
C ALA A 147 -5.77 -33.61 -10.19
N LEU A 148 -6.53 -32.93 -11.07
CA LEU A 148 -7.76 -33.46 -11.68
C LEU A 148 -7.49 -34.41 -12.86
N ALA A 149 -6.25 -34.50 -13.36
CA ALA A 149 -5.90 -35.35 -14.50
C ALA A 149 -6.24 -36.85 -14.31
N PRO A 150 -6.02 -37.48 -13.15
CA PRO A 150 -6.39 -38.87 -12.94
C PRO A 150 -7.90 -39.11 -13.09
N MET A 151 -8.73 -38.10 -12.79
CA MET A 151 -10.17 -38.20 -12.97
C MET A 151 -10.55 -38.31 -14.46
N MET A 152 -9.73 -37.75 -15.36
CA MET A 152 -9.95 -37.88 -16.81
C MET A 152 -9.73 -39.30 -17.33
N LEU A 153 -8.98 -40.16 -16.63
CA LEU A 153 -8.79 -41.57 -17.04
C LEU A 153 -10.09 -42.38 -16.92
N PHE A 154 -11.07 -41.89 -16.14
CA PHE A 154 -12.39 -42.50 -16.03
C PHE A 154 -13.38 -41.99 -17.08
N LEU A 155 -12.99 -41.00 -17.89
CA LEU A 155 -13.80 -40.46 -18.99
C LEU A 155 -13.28 -41.02 -20.31
N GLU A 156 -14.17 -41.45 -21.21
CA GLU A 156 -13.77 -41.90 -22.55
C GLU A 156 -13.26 -40.70 -23.36
N VAL A 157 -11.93 -40.62 -23.51
CA VAL A 157 -11.25 -39.55 -24.24
C VAL A 157 -11.38 -39.80 -25.74
N ARG A 158 -12.10 -38.92 -26.43
CA ARG A 158 -12.27 -38.97 -27.89
C ARG A 158 -11.05 -38.45 -28.64
N ASN A 159 -10.34 -37.45 -28.08
CA ASN A 159 -9.23 -36.78 -28.77
C ASN A 159 -8.03 -36.52 -27.85
N TRP A 160 -7.06 -37.42 -27.88
CA TRP A 160 -5.80 -37.32 -27.13
C TRP A 160 -4.93 -36.12 -27.51
N SER A 161 -5.07 -35.59 -28.73
CA SER A 161 -4.31 -34.40 -29.14
C SER A 161 -4.75 -33.14 -28.38
N LEU A 162 -6.05 -33.00 -28.10
CA LEU A 162 -6.59 -31.90 -27.28
C LEU A 162 -6.21 -32.05 -25.81
N VAL A 163 -6.15 -33.28 -25.29
CA VAL A 163 -5.63 -33.58 -23.95
C VAL A 163 -4.16 -33.13 -23.83
N ALA A 164 -3.33 -33.54 -24.79
CA ALA A 164 -1.92 -33.16 -24.81
C ALA A 164 -1.75 -31.64 -24.94
N ALA A 165 -2.53 -30.98 -25.79
CA ALA A 165 -2.51 -29.53 -25.94
C ALA A 165 -2.93 -28.79 -24.65
N PHE A 166 -3.92 -29.32 -23.94
CA PHE A 166 -4.40 -28.77 -22.66
C PHE A 166 -3.34 -28.86 -21.56
N PHE A 167 -2.80 -30.05 -21.32
CA PHE A 167 -1.74 -30.22 -20.32
C PHE A 167 -0.46 -29.51 -20.73
N GLY A 168 -0.13 -29.47 -22.03
CA GLY A 168 0.97 -28.66 -22.57
C GLY A 168 0.79 -27.18 -22.29
N ALA A 169 -0.40 -26.61 -22.51
CA ALA A 169 -0.69 -25.22 -22.19
C ALA A 169 -0.57 -24.93 -20.68
N ILE A 170 -1.03 -25.84 -19.81
CA ILE A 170 -0.85 -25.72 -18.36
C ILE A 170 0.63 -25.76 -17.98
N VAL A 171 1.41 -26.66 -18.57
CA VAL A 171 2.86 -26.73 -18.33
C VAL A 171 3.53 -25.42 -18.74
N VAL A 172 3.17 -24.84 -19.89
CA VAL A 172 3.67 -23.51 -20.31
C VAL A 172 3.27 -22.42 -19.31
N CYS A 173 2.04 -22.42 -18.80
CA CYS A 173 1.62 -21.50 -17.72
C CYS A 173 2.48 -21.66 -16.46
N VAL A 174 2.76 -22.89 -16.05
CA VAL A 174 3.60 -23.19 -14.88
C VAL A 174 5.04 -22.72 -15.13
N LEU A 175 5.60 -22.96 -16.31
CA LEU A 175 6.95 -22.50 -16.68
C LEU A 175 7.04 -20.98 -16.67
N VAL A 176 6.06 -20.28 -17.23
CA VAL A 176 6.00 -18.80 -17.19
C VAL A 176 5.83 -18.30 -15.75
N ALA A 177 5.03 -18.98 -14.92
CA ALA A 177 4.89 -18.63 -13.51
C ALA A 177 6.19 -18.85 -12.72
N LEU A 178 6.91 -19.94 -12.98
CA LEU A 178 8.22 -20.23 -12.38
C LEU A 178 9.30 -19.27 -12.85
N ASP A 179 9.30 -18.92 -14.14
CA ASP A 179 10.20 -17.93 -14.70
C ASP A 179 9.96 -16.55 -14.05
N ALA A 180 8.70 -16.14 -13.95
CA ALA A 180 8.29 -14.94 -13.23
C ALA A 180 8.67 -15.00 -11.73
N ALA A 181 8.63 -16.19 -11.11
CA ALA A 181 9.07 -16.39 -9.72
C ALA A 181 10.59 -16.30 -9.56
N ARG A 182 11.38 -16.71 -10.56
CA ARG A 182 12.84 -16.68 -10.50
C ARG A 182 13.41 -15.32 -10.88
N HIS A 183 12.98 -14.76 -12.00
CA HIS A 183 13.50 -13.49 -12.52
C HIS A 183 12.83 -12.27 -11.88
N GLY A 184 11.60 -12.41 -11.37
CA GLY A 184 10.90 -11.34 -10.66
C GLY A 184 10.42 -10.18 -11.53
N ARG A 185 10.58 -10.29 -12.86
CA ARG A 185 10.07 -9.33 -13.86
C ARG A 185 9.13 -10.08 -14.82
N PRO A 186 7.86 -10.31 -14.46
CA PRO A 186 6.92 -10.95 -15.37
C PRO A 186 6.70 -10.10 -16.62
N SER A 187 6.95 -10.66 -17.80
CA SER A 187 6.50 -10.06 -19.06
C SER A 187 4.98 -10.10 -19.11
N VAL A 188 4.35 -8.93 -19.05
CA VAL A 188 2.89 -8.77 -19.13
C VAL A 188 2.33 -9.41 -20.40
N VAL A 189 3.02 -9.24 -21.52
CA VAL A 189 2.62 -9.78 -22.83
C VAL A 189 2.63 -11.30 -22.81
N SER A 190 3.68 -11.92 -22.26
CA SER A 190 3.80 -13.37 -22.16
C SER A 190 2.67 -13.97 -21.33
N ILE A 191 2.32 -13.36 -20.19
CA ILE A 191 1.22 -13.81 -19.33
C ILE A 191 -0.12 -13.73 -20.05
N LEU A 192 -0.39 -12.62 -20.76
CA LEU A 192 -1.64 -12.42 -21.48
C LEU A 192 -1.81 -13.41 -22.63
N ILE A 193 -0.75 -13.65 -23.41
CA ILE A 193 -0.77 -14.59 -24.54
C ILE A 193 -0.98 -16.02 -24.01
N VAL A 194 -0.23 -16.42 -22.98
CA VAL A 194 -0.31 -17.78 -22.44
C VAL A 194 -1.66 -18.05 -21.77
N ASN A 195 -2.22 -17.09 -21.02
CA ASN A 195 -3.58 -17.25 -20.47
C ASN A 195 -4.66 -17.21 -21.57
N LEU A 196 -4.47 -16.43 -22.64
CA LEU A 196 -5.40 -16.42 -23.77
C LEU A 196 -5.38 -17.77 -24.50
N ALA A 197 -4.20 -18.32 -24.77
CA ALA A 197 -4.05 -19.64 -25.36
C ALA A 197 -4.68 -20.72 -24.48
N LEU A 198 -4.44 -20.66 -23.16
CA LEU A 198 -5.09 -21.56 -22.21
C LEU A 198 -6.61 -21.42 -22.24
N ALA A 199 -7.17 -20.21 -22.30
CA ALA A 199 -8.61 -19.98 -22.39
C ALA A 199 -9.22 -20.63 -23.65
N VAL A 200 -8.58 -20.47 -24.81
CA VAL A 200 -9.02 -21.08 -26.08
C VAL A 200 -9.04 -22.60 -25.98
N VAL A 201 -7.96 -23.21 -25.44
CA VAL A 201 -7.90 -24.68 -25.27
C VAL A 201 -8.93 -25.15 -24.24
N PHE A 202 -9.11 -24.41 -23.16
CA PHE A 202 -10.06 -24.72 -22.09
C PHE A 202 -11.52 -24.74 -22.58
N THR A 203 -11.84 -23.89 -23.56
CA THR A 203 -13.16 -23.84 -24.22
C THR A 203 -13.57 -25.20 -24.82
N ARG A 204 -12.59 -26.06 -25.14
CA ARG A 204 -12.81 -27.37 -25.77
C ARG A 204 -13.05 -28.53 -24.82
N VAL A 205 -12.76 -28.34 -23.53
CA VAL A 205 -12.87 -29.41 -22.54
C VAL A 205 -14.34 -29.73 -22.26
N LEU A 206 -15.14 -28.72 -21.92
CA LEU A 206 -16.54 -28.85 -21.50
C LEU A 206 -17.44 -27.75 -22.09
N GLY A 207 -17.00 -27.16 -23.22
CA GLY A 207 -17.73 -26.15 -23.98
C GLY A 207 -17.55 -24.70 -23.50
N PRO A 208 -17.90 -23.71 -24.35
CA PRO A 208 -17.68 -22.29 -24.09
C PRO A 208 -18.52 -21.70 -22.94
N PHE A 209 -19.62 -22.35 -22.56
CA PHE A 209 -20.59 -21.74 -21.64
C PHE A 209 -20.61 -22.35 -20.24
N ILE A 210 -19.99 -23.51 -20.01
CA ILE A 210 -20.05 -24.21 -18.71
C ILE A 210 -18.84 -23.82 -17.85
N LEU A 211 -17.64 -24.31 -18.19
CA LEU A 211 -16.45 -24.10 -17.36
C LEU A 211 -15.60 -22.90 -17.79
N THR A 212 -15.69 -22.48 -19.06
CA THR A 212 -14.85 -21.41 -19.62
C THR A 212 -15.03 -20.07 -18.89
N PRO A 213 -16.25 -19.61 -18.57
CA PRO A 213 -16.42 -18.36 -17.81
C PRO A 213 -15.76 -18.41 -16.43
N LEU A 214 -15.85 -19.57 -15.75
CA LEU A 214 -15.23 -19.79 -14.45
C LEU A 214 -13.71 -19.74 -14.53
N ALA A 215 -13.13 -20.33 -15.58
CA ALA A 215 -11.70 -20.26 -15.86
C ALA A 215 -11.24 -18.84 -16.20
N ILE A 216 -11.98 -18.10 -17.03
CA ILE A 216 -11.68 -16.69 -17.37
C ILE A 216 -11.72 -15.81 -16.12
N CYS A 217 -12.72 -16.00 -15.24
CA CYS A 217 -12.77 -15.31 -13.95
C CYS A 217 -11.54 -15.61 -13.08
N CYS A 218 -11.10 -16.87 -13.02
CA CYS A 218 -9.89 -17.26 -12.31
C CYS A 218 -8.64 -16.56 -12.87
N MET A 219 -8.48 -16.59 -14.21
CA MET A 219 -7.38 -15.90 -14.90
C MET A 219 -7.41 -14.40 -14.63
N LEU A 220 -8.60 -13.78 -14.63
CA LEU A 220 -8.77 -12.36 -14.32
C LEU A 220 -8.33 -12.00 -12.90
N VAL A 221 -8.65 -12.82 -11.89
CA VAL A 221 -8.17 -12.61 -10.52
C VAL A 221 -6.64 -12.62 -10.48
N GLY A 222 -6.00 -13.52 -11.24
CA GLY A 222 -4.55 -13.55 -11.38
C GLY A 222 -3.98 -12.31 -12.07
N ILE A 223 -4.52 -11.96 -13.24
CA ILE A 223 -4.06 -10.86 -14.11
C ILE A 223 -4.25 -9.49 -13.43
N THR A 224 -5.40 -9.25 -12.81
CA THR A 224 -5.73 -7.97 -12.14
C THR A 224 -4.90 -7.70 -10.89
N SER A 225 -4.21 -8.72 -10.37
CA SER A 225 -3.26 -8.54 -9.27
C SER A 225 -1.99 -7.77 -9.68
N ILE A 226 -1.70 -7.65 -10.98
CA ILE A 226 -0.52 -6.97 -11.52
C ILE A 226 -0.81 -5.46 -11.63
N ARG A 227 -0.06 -4.63 -10.88
CA ARG A 227 -0.29 -3.17 -10.83
C ARG A 227 -0.26 -2.53 -12.22
N ARG A 228 0.74 -2.89 -13.04
CA ARG A 228 0.91 -2.36 -14.40
C ARG A 228 -0.30 -2.60 -15.30
N ILE A 229 -0.93 -3.76 -15.17
CA ILE A 229 -2.12 -4.13 -15.95
C ILE A 229 -3.36 -3.40 -15.39
N ASN A 230 -3.47 -3.29 -14.07
CA ASN A 230 -4.60 -2.61 -13.43
C ASN A 230 -4.65 -1.10 -13.74
N THR A 231 -3.50 -0.46 -13.99
CA THR A 231 -3.45 0.93 -14.48
C THR A 231 -4.04 1.07 -15.88
N GLN A 232 -3.97 0.04 -16.72
CA GLN A 232 -4.48 0.01 -18.09
C GLN A 232 -5.81 -0.76 -18.18
N ARG A 233 -6.87 -0.23 -17.55
CA ARG A 233 -8.19 -0.88 -17.50
C ARG A 233 -8.72 -1.30 -18.87
N GLY A 234 -8.50 -0.48 -19.90
CA GLY A 234 -8.91 -0.79 -21.28
C GLY A 234 -8.27 -2.08 -21.83
N LEU A 235 -7.02 -2.38 -21.47
CA LEU A 235 -6.33 -3.58 -21.90
C LEU A 235 -6.93 -4.84 -21.27
N VAL A 236 -7.32 -4.79 -19.99
CA VAL A 236 -7.98 -5.92 -19.31
C VAL A 236 -9.34 -6.21 -19.94
N VAL A 237 -10.13 -5.16 -20.21
CA VAL A 237 -11.43 -5.29 -20.88
C VAL A 237 -11.24 -5.87 -22.28
N ALA A 238 -10.31 -5.34 -23.07
CA ALA A 238 -10.00 -5.85 -24.40
C ALA A 238 -9.55 -7.32 -24.37
N TRP A 239 -8.70 -7.70 -23.43
CA TRP A 239 -8.26 -9.10 -23.25
C TRP A 239 -9.43 -10.01 -22.88
N THR A 240 -10.31 -9.59 -21.97
CA THR A 240 -11.48 -10.38 -21.56
C THR A 240 -12.44 -10.59 -22.72
N LEU A 241 -12.75 -9.52 -23.46
CA LEU A 241 -13.58 -9.60 -24.66
C LEU A 241 -12.95 -10.52 -25.70
N THR A 242 -11.64 -10.42 -25.91
CA THR A 242 -10.92 -11.30 -26.84
C THR A 242 -10.97 -12.75 -26.36
N ALA A 243 -10.74 -13.03 -25.07
CA ALA A 243 -10.76 -14.39 -24.54
C ALA A 243 -12.13 -15.07 -24.66
N VAL A 244 -13.22 -14.31 -24.56
CA VAL A 244 -14.59 -14.82 -24.71
C VAL A 244 -15.01 -14.93 -26.19
N LEU A 245 -14.74 -13.90 -26.99
CA LEU A 245 -15.23 -13.82 -28.37
C LEU A 245 -14.36 -14.61 -29.35
N LEU A 246 -13.05 -14.70 -29.13
CA LEU A 246 -12.12 -15.36 -30.05
C LEU A 246 -12.48 -16.83 -30.31
N PRO A 247 -12.76 -17.69 -29.30
CA PRO A 247 -13.17 -19.07 -29.56
C PRO A 247 -14.48 -19.15 -30.35
N ILE A 248 -15.46 -18.29 -30.05
CA ILE A 248 -16.77 -18.27 -30.71
C ILE A 248 -16.62 -17.88 -32.18
N ILE A 249 -15.85 -16.82 -32.46
CA ILE A 249 -15.57 -16.37 -33.83
C ILE A 249 -14.82 -17.45 -34.62
N LEU A 250 -13.83 -18.11 -34.00
CA LEU A 250 -13.08 -19.18 -34.66
C LEU A 250 -13.97 -20.39 -35.00
N GLU A 251 -14.94 -20.72 -34.15
CA GLU A 251 -15.95 -21.75 -34.45
C GLU A 251 -16.90 -21.32 -35.57
N TRP A 252 -17.35 -20.07 -35.58
CA TRP A 252 -18.21 -19.53 -36.64
C TRP A 252 -17.56 -19.53 -38.01
N VAL A 253 -16.26 -19.24 -38.07
CA VAL A 253 -15.47 -19.26 -39.32
C VAL A 253 -15.12 -20.69 -39.75
N GLY A 254 -15.36 -21.71 -38.90
CA GLY A 254 -15.09 -23.11 -39.22
C GLY A 254 -13.62 -23.52 -39.12
N VAL A 255 -12.75 -22.65 -38.57
CA VAL A 255 -11.36 -23.01 -38.22
C VAL A 255 -11.33 -24.10 -37.14
N LEU A 256 -12.36 -24.08 -36.32
CA LEU A 256 -12.48 -24.78 -35.07
C LEU A 256 -13.79 -25.58 -35.10
N PRO A 257 -13.79 -26.89 -34.73
CA PRO A 257 -15.02 -27.70 -34.73
C PRO A 257 -16.08 -27.09 -33.80
N GLN A 258 -17.33 -27.15 -34.24
CA GLN A 258 -18.47 -26.56 -33.57
C GLN A 258 -18.73 -27.27 -32.23
N THR A 259 -18.75 -26.52 -31.13
CA THR A 259 -18.97 -27.08 -29.77
C THR A 259 -20.37 -26.81 -29.21
N TRP A 260 -21.17 -26.00 -29.91
CA TRP A 260 -22.53 -25.71 -29.50
C TRP A 260 -23.45 -25.56 -30.71
N ALA A 261 -24.68 -26.04 -30.56
CA ALA A 261 -25.73 -25.88 -31.55
C ALA A 261 -27.06 -25.59 -30.85
N THR A 262 -27.81 -24.64 -31.38
CA THR A 262 -29.19 -24.37 -30.97
C THR A 262 -30.14 -25.14 -31.88
N VAL A 263 -30.70 -26.23 -31.38
CA VAL A 263 -31.64 -27.08 -32.14
C VAL A 263 -33.00 -27.06 -31.44
N LYS A 264 -34.05 -26.63 -32.16
CA LYS A 264 -35.45 -26.63 -31.68
C LYS A 264 -35.66 -25.95 -30.31
N GLY A 265 -34.96 -24.84 -30.05
CA GLY A 265 -35.06 -24.10 -28.78
C GLY A 265 -34.24 -24.70 -27.62
N ALA A 266 -33.56 -25.83 -27.82
CA ALA A 266 -32.57 -26.37 -26.89
C ALA A 266 -31.15 -25.93 -27.32
N THR A 267 -30.33 -25.54 -26.35
CA THR A 267 -28.89 -25.34 -26.58
C THR A 267 -28.18 -26.63 -26.22
N ILE A 268 -27.64 -27.32 -27.23
CA ILE A 268 -26.85 -28.53 -27.06
C ILE A 268 -25.40 -28.10 -27.04
N VAL A 269 -24.69 -28.45 -25.97
CA VAL A 269 -23.26 -28.23 -25.81
C VAL A 269 -22.59 -29.59 -25.94
N GLU A 270 -21.73 -29.74 -26.94
CA GLU A 270 -20.95 -30.95 -27.15
C GLU A 270 -19.51 -30.72 -26.66
N SER A 271 -18.99 -31.67 -25.88
CA SER A 271 -17.56 -31.67 -25.56
C SER A 271 -16.79 -32.17 -26.77
N GLY A 272 -15.78 -31.39 -27.21
CA GLY A 272 -14.83 -31.85 -28.22
C GLY A 272 -13.81 -32.87 -27.68
N MET A 273 -13.79 -33.09 -26.37
CA MET A 273 -12.78 -33.86 -25.65
C MET A 273 -13.28 -35.21 -25.15
N PHE A 274 -14.54 -35.29 -24.73
CA PHE A 274 -15.16 -36.49 -24.15
C PHE A 274 -16.35 -36.95 -24.98
N GLU A 275 -16.50 -38.27 -25.10
CA GLU A 275 -17.70 -38.87 -25.67
C GLU A 275 -18.76 -39.02 -24.57
N SER A 276 -19.93 -38.40 -24.75
CA SER A 276 -21.01 -38.45 -23.76
C SER A 276 -21.73 -39.79 -23.85
N VAL A 277 -21.40 -40.70 -22.94
CA VAL A 277 -22.05 -42.01 -22.83
C VAL A 277 -23.41 -41.90 -22.10
N GLY A 278 -23.71 -40.75 -21.49
CA GLY A 278 -24.99 -40.53 -20.78
C GLY A 278 -25.08 -41.33 -19.48
N SER A 279 -23.93 -41.71 -18.92
CA SER A 279 -23.86 -42.50 -17.69
C SER A 279 -24.02 -41.63 -16.44
N ARG A 280 -24.52 -42.20 -15.33
CA ARG A 280 -24.55 -41.49 -14.03
C ARG A 280 -23.17 -41.04 -13.56
N VAL A 281 -22.12 -41.74 -13.98
CA VAL A 281 -20.72 -41.43 -13.64
C VAL A 281 -20.29 -40.12 -14.29
N GLU A 282 -20.70 -39.87 -15.53
CA GLU A 282 -20.41 -38.63 -16.26
C GLU A 282 -21.03 -37.42 -15.55
N ALA A 283 -22.31 -37.51 -15.18
CA ALA A 283 -22.99 -36.46 -14.43
C ALA A 283 -22.31 -36.17 -13.08
N ILE A 284 -21.93 -37.21 -12.33
CA ILE A 284 -21.19 -37.05 -11.06
C ILE A 284 -19.84 -36.39 -11.31
N SER A 285 -19.09 -36.82 -12.33
CA SER A 285 -17.78 -36.25 -12.66
C SER A 285 -17.85 -34.76 -13.00
N LEU A 286 -18.91 -34.34 -13.71
CA LEU A 286 -19.13 -32.95 -14.10
C LEU A 286 -19.48 -32.07 -12.89
N VAL A 287 -20.31 -32.59 -11.97
CA VAL A 287 -20.63 -31.92 -10.71
C VAL A 287 -19.37 -31.80 -9.83
N VAL A 288 -18.60 -32.87 -9.70
CA VAL A 288 -17.35 -32.88 -8.93
C VAL A 288 -16.34 -31.90 -9.52
N ALA A 289 -16.12 -31.93 -10.84
CA ALA A 289 -15.20 -31.02 -11.52
C ALA A 289 -15.59 -29.55 -11.33
N ASN A 290 -16.87 -29.20 -11.54
CA ASN A 290 -17.37 -27.83 -11.30
C ASN A 290 -17.24 -27.40 -9.84
N THR A 291 -17.55 -28.31 -8.90
CA THR A 291 -17.46 -28.01 -7.46
C THR A 291 -16.01 -27.76 -7.06
N VAL A 292 -15.09 -28.64 -7.46
CA VAL A 292 -13.65 -28.48 -7.19
C VAL A 292 -13.13 -27.19 -7.82
N PHE A 293 -13.46 -26.92 -9.09
CA PHE A 293 -13.00 -25.70 -9.76
C PHE A 293 -13.55 -24.44 -9.08
N THR A 294 -14.83 -24.44 -8.70
CA THR A 294 -15.45 -23.32 -7.98
C THR A 294 -14.80 -23.11 -6.60
N LEU A 295 -14.50 -24.19 -5.87
CA LEU A 295 -13.78 -24.11 -4.59
C LEU A 295 -12.36 -23.57 -4.76
N VAL A 296 -11.63 -23.99 -5.80
CA VAL A 296 -10.30 -23.47 -6.10
C VAL A 296 -10.37 -21.98 -6.42
N VAL A 297 -11.26 -21.55 -7.32
CA VAL A 297 -11.43 -20.13 -7.66
C VAL A 297 -11.83 -19.32 -6.44
N GLY A 298 -12.79 -19.81 -5.65
CA GLY A 298 -13.25 -19.16 -4.42
C GLY A 298 -12.14 -19.04 -3.37
N SER A 299 -11.35 -20.09 -3.16
CA SER A 299 -10.23 -20.07 -2.21
C SER A 299 -9.13 -19.10 -2.62
N VAL A 300 -8.79 -19.04 -3.91
CA VAL A 300 -7.82 -18.08 -4.47
C VAL A 300 -8.33 -16.66 -4.30
N ALA A 301 -9.58 -16.39 -4.70
CA ALA A 301 -10.20 -15.07 -4.55
C ALA A 301 -10.26 -14.62 -3.08
N LEU A 302 -10.65 -15.52 -2.17
CA LEU A 302 -10.69 -15.25 -0.74
C LEU A 302 -9.30 -14.96 -0.17
N ALA A 303 -8.29 -15.76 -0.53
CA ALA A 303 -6.92 -15.55 -0.10
C ALA A 303 -6.35 -14.20 -0.57
N PHE A 304 -6.71 -13.75 -1.79
CA PHE A 304 -6.37 -12.42 -2.27
C PHE A 304 -7.09 -11.32 -1.49
N SER A 305 -8.39 -11.49 -1.23
CA SER A 305 -9.19 -10.53 -0.46
C SER A 305 -8.66 -10.35 0.96
N LEU A 306 -8.41 -11.46 1.67
CA LEU A 306 -7.88 -11.45 3.04
C LEU A 306 -6.49 -10.80 3.11
N LYS A 307 -5.60 -11.11 2.16
CA LYS A 307 -4.27 -10.48 2.12
C LYS A 307 -4.37 -8.98 1.85
N ARG A 308 -5.27 -8.57 0.95
CA ARG A 308 -5.50 -7.14 0.68
C ARG A 308 -6.01 -6.42 1.92
N GLN A 309 -6.95 -7.01 2.65
CA GLN A 309 -7.46 -6.44 3.91
C GLN A 309 -6.35 -6.33 4.96
N ALA A 310 -5.50 -7.36 5.11
CA ALA A 310 -4.37 -7.32 6.04
C ALA A 310 -3.39 -6.17 5.70
N THR A 311 -3.00 -6.04 4.43
CA THR A 311 -2.13 -4.94 3.98
C THR A 311 -2.78 -3.58 4.18
N GLN A 312 -4.09 -3.44 3.93
CA GLN A 312 -4.82 -2.20 4.21
C GLN A 312 -4.84 -1.88 5.70
N ARG A 313 -5.09 -2.86 6.57
CA ARG A 313 -5.04 -2.67 8.02
C ARG A 313 -3.67 -2.20 8.49
N GLU A 314 -2.59 -2.81 8.00
CA GLU A 314 -1.22 -2.37 8.31
C GLU A 314 -0.98 -0.92 7.89
N LEU A 315 -1.47 -0.50 6.72
CA LEU A 315 -1.37 0.89 6.26
C LEU A 315 -2.11 1.84 7.19
N PHE A 316 -3.35 1.51 7.58
CA PHE A 316 -4.12 2.33 8.52
C PHE A 316 -3.48 2.40 9.92
N VAL A 317 -2.90 1.31 10.41
CA VAL A 317 -2.16 1.30 11.69
C VAL A 317 -0.90 2.17 11.60
N ARG A 318 -0.15 2.09 10.50
CA ARG A 318 1.02 2.96 10.27
C ARG A 318 0.62 4.42 10.17
N GLU A 319 -0.44 4.73 9.44
CA GLU A 319 -0.99 6.08 9.35
C GLU A 319 -1.42 6.58 10.75
N TRP A 320 -2.07 5.75 11.55
CA TRP A 320 -2.47 6.09 12.91
C TRP A 320 -1.26 6.37 13.81
N HIS A 321 -0.21 5.54 13.80
CA HIS A 321 1.03 5.80 14.53
C HIS A 321 1.71 7.10 14.05
N LEU A 322 1.75 7.36 12.75
CA LEU A 322 2.31 8.61 12.21
C LEU A 322 1.52 9.83 12.68
N ARG A 323 0.17 9.75 12.72
CA ARG A 323 -0.68 10.83 13.25
C ARG A 323 -0.49 11.08 14.75
N GLN A 324 -0.04 10.09 15.51
CA GLN A 324 0.29 10.27 16.93
C GLN A 324 1.68 10.88 17.16
N LEU A 325 2.60 10.70 16.21
CA LEU A 325 3.94 11.28 16.27
C LEU A 325 3.96 12.76 15.85
N ILE A 326 2.98 13.19 15.05
CA ILE A 326 2.82 14.60 14.66
C ILE A 326 2.01 15.29 15.76
N PRO A 327 2.51 16.37 16.39
CA PRO A 327 1.73 17.18 17.30
C PRO A 327 0.43 17.61 16.61
N GLN A 328 -0.70 17.20 17.17
CA GLN A 328 -1.99 17.69 16.70
C GLN A 328 -2.04 19.16 17.10
N ASP A 329 -2.04 20.08 16.12
CA ASP A 329 -2.31 21.49 16.35
C ASP A 329 -3.60 21.62 17.17
N THR A 330 -3.46 21.83 18.47
CA THR A 330 -4.57 22.17 19.37
C THR A 330 -4.97 23.64 19.22
N SER A 331 -4.35 24.38 18.28
CA SER A 331 -4.87 25.65 17.79
C SER A 331 -6.00 25.41 16.79
N GLY A 332 -7.23 25.44 17.29
CA GLY A 332 -8.44 25.34 16.49
C GLY A 332 -8.50 26.35 15.34
N ALA A 333 -8.20 25.89 14.13
CA ALA A 333 -8.64 26.54 12.90
C ALA A 333 -9.57 25.57 12.17
N LYS A 334 -10.89 25.83 12.28
CA LYS A 334 -11.90 25.23 11.43
C LYS A 334 -11.46 25.38 9.97
N ARG A 335 -11.00 24.31 9.33
CA ARG A 335 -10.72 24.28 7.89
C ARG A 335 -12.05 24.12 7.13
N PRO A 336 -12.50 25.09 6.32
CA PRO A 336 -13.70 24.95 5.50
C PRO A 336 -13.30 24.40 4.13
N TRP A 337 -13.22 23.07 3.98
CA TRP A 337 -13.10 22.48 2.63
C TRP A 337 -14.03 21.29 2.39
N ALA A 338 -15.02 21.07 3.26
CA ALA A 338 -16.03 20.04 3.05
C ALA A 338 -17.34 20.59 2.49
N THR A 339 -17.33 21.21 1.30
CA THR A 339 -18.51 21.28 0.40
C THR A 339 -18.11 21.73 -1.00
N THR A 340 -17.72 20.78 -1.86
CA THR A 340 -17.99 20.91 -3.31
C THR A 340 -18.00 19.53 -4.00
N ARG A 341 -19.11 18.82 -3.79
CA ARG A 341 -19.77 17.88 -4.72
C ARG A 341 -21.26 18.13 -4.51
N ALA A 342 -22.16 18.26 -5.48
CA ALA A 342 -22.14 17.93 -6.90
C ALA A 342 -23.19 18.81 -7.61
N ALA A 343 -22.93 19.10 -8.89
CA ALA A 343 -23.94 19.25 -9.92
C ALA A 343 -23.60 18.25 -11.02
#